data_AF-A0A938V5Y7-F1
#
_entry.id   AF-A0A938V5Y7-F1
#
_cell.length_a   1.000
_cell.length_b   1.000
_cell.length_c   1.000
_cell.angle_alpha   90.00
_cell.angle_beta   90.00
_cell.angle_gamma   90.00
#
_symmetry.space_group_name_H-M   'P 1'
#
loop_
_entity.id
_entity.type
_entity.pdbx_description
1 polymer ?
#
loop_
_entity_poly.entity_id
_entity_poly.type
_entity_poly.pdbx_seq_one_letter_code
_entity_poly.pdbx_strand_id
1 'polypeptide(L)'
;MRPDFMSRVACSAALLAAVTLACNAPPDGLGVGQEGAGPRVVFDLEARPLPEIPLPNNVATVMDKSSATGRRVNVSVLASTRAESDLRRKINELDGFGTFQPVTVSFDAPLDLENVRKRHAENLDPADDAVYLVNVKPQSESFGELVALDAGNGNYPLGCEWPFQYWDMDEHADSPNLLFETHEEDLNGNGKLDPYEDIDFDGVLDHPNTWSGKPVGAISPDNYAEWLSRPDRPIDDLITFYEKETDTLVLWPVAPMRERETYAVVLTRRLVGSDGKPVRSPFRTVHHLQQEKELAPLADALAVSVPGLSMDDVAFAWSFTTQSVTADLEAIRAGMYGHGTLASLAEEYPPDLEPKLAVGPDEDGKPAEKPYFMGTKDLAMLFEAIGGMVLNYAPEVVEALKLDTQHVDYFVLGKFTTPYFLVDGDGIATPMYPADDDESFRVDPAAGSAVHGPSTVSFLCSIPKTTAARKPPFPVVLYGHGYSGAPFEIFGFAGRFAQFGYALCGLDAVAHGIALPADEDIPYDTLVPTILEPMGLLPFYLSMSDARIRDLDNDGKLTSFDNGGDFWSYDMFHTRDMVRQAVVDAMRFIRILRSLGTAKWQADSNGNGKADDLMGDFNGDGVVDLGGAGNP
;
A
#
# COMPACT_ATOMS: atom_id res chain seq x y z
N MET A 1 9.05 -59.91 -58.24
CA MET A 1 8.94 -58.87 -57.19
C MET A 1 10.26 -58.13 -57.13
N ARG A 2 10.24 -56.79 -57.18
CA ARG A 2 11.43 -55.95 -57.39
C ARG A 2 12.31 -55.87 -56.11
N PRO A 3 13.66 -55.78 -56.22
CA PRO A 3 14.58 -55.69 -55.08
C PRO A 3 14.42 -54.43 -54.22
N ASP A 4 13.76 -53.39 -54.75
CA ASP A 4 13.62 -52.07 -54.08
C ASP A 4 12.64 -52.05 -52.91
N PHE A 5 11.83 -53.10 -52.70
CA PHE A 5 10.85 -53.11 -51.61
C PHE A 5 11.46 -53.50 -50.26
N MET A 6 12.48 -54.38 -50.26
CA MET A 6 13.14 -54.79 -49.01
C MET A 6 14.09 -53.73 -48.45
N SER A 7 14.74 -52.92 -49.30
CA SER A 7 15.64 -51.85 -48.84
C SER A 7 14.90 -50.68 -48.18
N ARG A 8 13.66 -50.40 -48.61
CA ARG A 8 12.84 -49.31 -48.04
C ARG A 8 12.19 -49.69 -46.70
N VAL A 9 11.82 -50.94 -46.52
CA VAL A 9 11.28 -51.43 -45.23
C VAL A 9 12.37 -51.51 -44.15
N ALA A 10 13.60 -51.87 -44.52
CA ALA A 10 14.73 -51.88 -43.58
C ALA A 10 15.16 -50.46 -43.15
N CYS A 11 15.17 -49.48 -44.06
CA CYS A 11 15.49 -48.08 -43.71
C CYS A 11 14.38 -47.41 -42.88
N SER A 12 13.10 -47.70 -43.15
CA SER A 12 12.00 -47.16 -42.35
C SER A 12 11.90 -47.80 -40.97
N ALA A 13 12.26 -49.09 -40.81
CA ALA A 13 12.34 -49.74 -39.51
C ALA A 13 13.54 -49.24 -38.67
N ALA A 14 14.67 -48.94 -39.30
CA ALA A 14 15.84 -48.36 -38.63
C ALA A 14 15.61 -46.89 -38.21
N LEU A 15 14.87 -46.09 -39.01
CA LEU A 15 14.47 -44.74 -38.61
C LEU A 15 13.41 -44.75 -37.50
N LEU A 16 12.46 -45.69 -37.50
CA LEU A 16 11.47 -45.80 -36.43
C LEU A 16 12.12 -46.29 -35.11
N ALA A 17 13.10 -47.19 -35.18
CA ALA A 17 13.84 -47.66 -34.01
C ALA A 17 14.82 -46.61 -33.45
N ALA A 18 15.30 -45.67 -34.27
CA ALA A 18 16.12 -44.55 -33.80
C ALA A 18 15.28 -43.44 -33.13
N VAL A 19 13.98 -43.34 -33.44
CA VAL A 19 13.06 -42.36 -32.83
C VAL A 19 12.44 -42.90 -31.53
N THR A 20 12.40 -44.22 -31.31
CA THR A 20 11.86 -44.82 -30.06
C THR A 20 12.91 -45.11 -28.98
N LEU A 21 14.20 -44.84 -29.24
CA LEU A 21 15.31 -44.99 -28.29
C LEU A 21 15.93 -43.66 -27.85
N ALA A 22 15.38 -42.53 -28.28
CA ALA A 22 15.57 -41.27 -27.56
C ALA A 22 14.69 -41.30 -26.29
N CYS A 23 15.02 -42.21 -25.36
CA CYS A 23 14.75 -41.94 -23.95
C CYS A 23 15.55 -40.68 -23.65
N ASN A 24 14.92 -39.50 -23.77
CA ASN A 24 15.46 -38.29 -23.16
C ASN A 24 15.74 -38.67 -21.70
N ALA A 25 17.02 -38.65 -21.32
CA ALA A 25 17.35 -38.64 -19.90
C ALA A 25 16.49 -37.54 -19.26
N PRO A 26 15.84 -37.80 -18.11
CA PRO A 26 15.16 -36.74 -17.40
C PRO A 26 16.18 -35.58 -17.22
N PRO A 27 15.77 -34.32 -17.44
CA PRO A 27 16.68 -33.20 -17.31
C PRO A 27 17.39 -33.25 -15.96
N ASP A 28 18.71 -33.06 -15.97
CA ASP A 28 19.57 -33.26 -14.80
C ASP A 28 19.31 -32.20 -13.70
N GLY A 29 18.67 -31.08 -14.05
CA GLY A 29 18.48 -29.93 -13.17
C GLY A 29 19.79 -29.23 -12.80
N LEU A 30 19.70 -28.13 -12.04
CA LEU A 30 20.87 -27.32 -11.67
C LEU A 30 21.64 -27.86 -10.45
N GLY A 31 21.15 -28.93 -9.85
CA GLY A 31 21.73 -29.56 -8.66
C GLY A 31 20.89 -30.72 -8.19
N VAL A 32 21.52 -31.68 -7.53
CA VAL A 32 20.86 -32.90 -7.03
C VAL A 32 20.24 -32.61 -5.66
N GLY A 33 18.93 -32.86 -5.54
CA GLY A 33 18.24 -32.89 -4.27
C GLY A 33 18.78 -34.06 -3.43
N GLN A 34 19.19 -33.78 -2.19
CA GLN A 34 19.72 -34.83 -1.33
C GLN A 34 18.59 -35.64 -0.68
N GLU A 35 18.71 -36.96 -0.75
CA GLU A 35 17.95 -37.84 0.12
C GLU A 35 18.44 -37.64 1.58
N GLY A 36 17.50 -37.53 2.51
CA GLY A 36 17.79 -37.25 3.90
C GLY A 36 16.56 -37.44 4.78
N ALA A 37 16.74 -37.32 6.09
CA ALA A 37 15.67 -37.49 7.07
C ALA A 37 15.26 -36.18 7.78
N GLY A 38 15.76 -35.03 7.30
CA GLY A 38 15.33 -33.72 7.80
C GLY A 38 14.02 -33.25 7.15
N PRO A 39 13.49 -32.09 7.58
CA PRO A 39 12.22 -31.57 7.09
C PRO A 39 12.21 -31.38 5.57
N ARG A 40 11.17 -31.85 4.91
CA ARG A 40 10.98 -31.68 3.48
C ARG A 40 10.07 -30.49 3.24
N VAL A 41 10.44 -29.64 2.29
CA VAL A 41 9.55 -28.59 1.79
C VAL A 41 8.25 -29.21 1.27
N VAL A 42 7.11 -28.69 1.70
CA VAL A 42 5.81 -29.10 1.16
C VAL A 42 5.62 -28.48 -0.23
N PHE A 43 5.17 -29.30 -1.17
CA PHE A 43 4.90 -28.86 -2.54
C PHE A 43 3.78 -29.72 -3.14
N ASP A 44 2.54 -29.28 -2.95
CA ASP A 44 1.32 -29.92 -3.43
C ASP A 44 0.51 -28.95 -4.31
N LEU A 45 0.56 -29.17 -5.63
CA LEU A 45 -0.20 -28.39 -6.59
C LEU A 45 -1.69 -28.78 -6.64
N GLU A 46 -2.08 -29.90 -6.04
CA GLU A 46 -3.44 -30.42 -6.05
C GLU A 46 -4.19 -30.15 -4.74
N ALA A 47 -3.51 -29.57 -3.74
CA ALA A 47 -4.12 -29.11 -2.50
C ALA A 47 -5.31 -28.16 -2.77
N ARG A 48 -6.29 -28.21 -1.87
CA ARG A 48 -7.55 -27.45 -1.97
C ARG A 48 -7.79 -26.69 -0.65
N PRO A 49 -8.34 -25.48 -0.71
CA PRO A 49 -8.87 -24.77 -1.90
C PRO A 49 -7.79 -24.16 -2.81
N LEU A 50 -6.55 -24.04 -2.33
CA LEU A 50 -5.40 -23.52 -3.07
C LEU A 50 -4.21 -24.48 -2.97
N PRO A 51 -3.29 -24.47 -3.96
CA PRO A 51 -2.02 -25.20 -3.87
C PRO A 51 -1.21 -24.85 -2.63
N GLU A 52 -0.58 -25.85 -2.03
CA GLU A 52 0.36 -25.66 -0.92
C GLU A 52 1.79 -25.77 -1.45
N ILE A 53 2.36 -24.63 -1.80
CA ILE A 53 3.72 -24.51 -2.32
C ILE A 53 4.39 -23.28 -1.69
N PRO A 54 5.73 -23.17 -1.75
CA PRO A 54 6.38 -21.94 -1.36
C PRO A 54 5.86 -20.76 -2.19
N LEU A 55 5.59 -19.62 -1.56
CA LEU A 55 5.17 -18.38 -2.21
C LEU A 55 6.13 -17.24 -1.85
N PRO A 56 6.30 -16.23 -2.71
CA PRO A 56 5.89 -16.18 -4.13
C PRO A 56 6.63 -17.20 -5.01
N ASN A 57 5.99 -17.70 -6.08
CA ASN A 57 6.59 -18.73 -6.95
C ASN A 57 6.02 -18.73 -8.37
N ASN A 58 6.90 -18.67 -9.38
CA ASN A 58 6.53 -18.65 -10.80
C ASN A 58 5.81 -19.93 -11.28
N VAL A 59 5.83 -21.04 -10.54
CA VAL A 59 4.98 -22.20 -10.84
C VAL A 59 3.49 -21.87 -10.68
N ALA A 60 3.13 -20.92 -9.80
CA ALA A 60 1.77 -20.40 -9.65
C ALA A 60 1.45 -19.26 -10.63
N THR A 61 2.12 -19.21 -11.78
CA THR A 61 1.89 -18.20 -12.83
C THR A 61 1.66 -18.85 -14.18
N VAL A 62 1.01 -18.11 -15.09
CA VAL A 62 0.88 -18.47 -16.50
C VAL A 62 1.61 -17.46 -17.38
N MET A 63 2.11 -17.90 -18.52
CA MET A 63 2.76 -17.02 -19.49
C MET A 63 1.72 -16.18 -20.23
N ASP A 64 1.90 -14.86 -20.23
CA ASP A 64 1.04 -13.92 -20.96
C ASP A 64 1.90 -12.80 -21.56
N LYS A 65 2.01 -12.79 -22.89
CA LYS A 65 2.80 -11.79 -23.63
C LYS A 65 2.20 -10.38 -23.61
N SER A 66 0.94 -10.24 -23.22
CA SER A 66 0.28 -8.93 -23.09
C SER A 66 0.63 -8.24 -21.76
N SER A 67 1.05 -9.01 -20.76
CA SER A 67 1.48 -8.47 -19.46
C SER A 67 2.89 -7.87 -19.53
N ALA A 68 3.22 -6.91 -18.66
CA ALA A 68 4.49 -6.21 -18.73
C ALA A 68 5.71 -7.08 -18.36
N THR A 69 5.51 -8.13 -17.56
CA THR A 69 6.56 -9.10 -17.20
C THR A 69 6.57 -10.34 -18.10
N GLY A 70 5.55 -10.52 -18.94
CA GLY A 70 5.34 -11.74 -19.71
C GLY A 70 4.62 -12.86 -18.93
N ARG A 71 4.13 -12.61 -17.71
CA ARG A 71 3.44 -13.57 -16.84
C ARG A 71 2.23 -12.94 -16.14
N ARG A 72 1.30 -13.78 -15.69
CA ARG A 72 0.25 -13.42 -14.72
C ARG A 72 0.17 -14.43 -13.59
N VAL A 73 -0.17 -13.95 -12.39
CA VAL A 73 -0.53 -14.84 -11.28
C VAL A 73 -1.73 -15.71 -11.69
N ASN A 74 -1.75 -16.96 -11.24
CA ASN A 74 -2.77 -17.93 -11.62
C ASN A 74 -3.27 -18.71 -10.40
N VAL A 75 -4.29 -18.16 -9.75
CA VAL A 75 -5.02 -18.77 -8.63
C VAL A 75 -6.42 -19.23 -9.07
N SER A 76 -6.92 -20.27 -8.41
CA SER A 76 -8.29 -20.76 -8.63
C SER A 76 -9.31 -19.71 -8.22
N VAL A 77 -10.22 -19.34 -9.13
CA VAL A 77 -11.32 -18.42 -8.82
C VAL A 77 -12.50 -19.10 -8.10
N LEU A 78 -12.42 -20.42 -7.86
CA LEU A 78 -13.42 -21.14 -7.08
C LEU A 78 -13.18 -20.90 -5.59
N ALA A 79 -14.16 -20.26 -4.96
CA ALA A 79 -14.10 -19.87 -3.55
C ALA A 79 -15.48 -20.06 -2.89
N SER A 80 -15.51 -20.00 -1.55
CA SER A 80 -16.72 -20.21 -0.77
C SER A 80 -17.68 -19.02 -0.86
N THR A 81 -17.15 -17.81 -1.11
CA THR A 81 -17.92 -16.58 -1.23
C THR A 81 -17.72 -15.90 -2.58
N ARG A 82 -18.67 -15.04 -2.95
CA ARG A 82 -18.52 -14.18 -4.14
C ARG A 82 -17.39 -13.18 -3.95
N ALA A 83 -17.30 -12.53 -2.79
CA ALA A 83 -16.23 -11.58 -2.48
C ALA A 83 -14.84 -12.18 -2.70
N GLU A 84 -14.60 -13.39 -2.19
CA GLU A 84 -13.34 -14.09 -2.39
C GLU A 84 -13.13 -14.50 -3.85
N SER A 85 -14.17 -14.98 -4.53
CA SER A 85 -14.10 -15.30 -5.98
C SER A 85 -13.73 -14.07 -6.81
N ASP A 86 -14.20 -12.89 -6.41
CA ASP A 86 -14.00 -11.61 -7.10
C ASP A 86 -12.58 -11.09 -6.83
N LEU A 87 -12.12 -11.13 -5.59
CA LEU A 87 -10.73 -10.85 -5.21
C LEU A 87 -9.74 -11.73 -5.97
N ARG A 88 -9.97 -13.04 -6.04
CA ARG A 88 -9.10 -13.97 -6.77
C ARG A 88 -9.07 -13.71 -8.28
N ARG A 89 -10.14 -13.16 -8.87
CA ARG A 89 -10.11 -12.68 -10.26
C ARG A 89 -9.18 -11.49 -10.43
N LYS A 90 -9.25 -10.51 -9.52
CA LYS A 90 -8.34 -9.36 -9.52
C LYS A 90 -6.88 -9.79 -9.31
N ILE A 91 -6.61 -10.79 -8.45
CA ILE A 91 -5.27 -11.40 -8.29
C ILE A 91 -4.73 -11.95 -9.61
N ASN A 92 -5.59 -12.61 -10.41
CA ASN A 92 -5.17 -13.15 -11.71
C ASN A 92 -4.86 -12.08 -12.76
N GLU A 93 -5.14 -10.80 -12.48
CA GLU A 93 -4.75 -9.67 -13.33
C GLU A 93 -3.32 -9.19 -13.01
N LEU A 94 -2.76 -9.54 -11.85
CA LEU A 94 -1.40 -9.14 -11.49
C LEU A 94 -0.38 -9.75 -12.45
N ASP A 95 0.52 -8.93 -12.98
CA ASP A 95 1.59 -9.38 -13.86
C ASP A 95 2.82 -9.91 -13.10
N GLY A 96 2.68 -10.25 -11.82
CA GLY A 96 3.74 -10.81 -10.99
C GLY A 96 3.37 -10.73 -9.52
N PHE A 97 4.35 -10.99 -8.65
CA PHE A 97 4.17 -10.91 -7.20
C PHE A 97 4.54 -9.53 -6.64
N GLY A 98 4.06 -9.21 -5.43
CA GLY A 98 4.40 -7.96 -4.74
C GLY A 98 5.91 -7.76 -4.59
N THR A 99 6.37 -6.50 -4.68
CA THR A 99 7.76 -6.13 -4.43
C THR A 99 8.15 -6.23 -2.94
N PHE A 100 7.16 -6.36 -2.06
CA PHE A 100 7.31 -6.54 -0.62
C PHE A 100 6.65 -7.86 -0.14
N GLN A 101 6.36 -8.78 -1.07
CA GLN A 101 5.69 -10.03 -0.76
C GLN A 101 6.55 -10.85 0.23
N PRO A 102 5.99 -11.31 1.36
CA PRO A 102 6.69 -12.23 2.24
C PRO A 102 6.99 -13.55 1.53
N VAL A 103 8.13 -14.12 1.85
CA VAL A 103 8.51 -15.48 1.46
C VAL A 103 7.90 -16.44 2.46
N THR A 104 7.00 -17.32 2.01
CA THR A 104 6.39 -18.38 2.83
C THR A 104 6.80 -19.76 2.31
N VAL A 105 7.14 -20.67 3.23
CA VAL A 105 7.45 -22.07 2.90
C VAL A 105 7.15 -22.99 4.08
N SER A 106 6.25 -23.95 3.88
CA SER A 106 5.92 -24.99 4.86
C SER A 106 6.81 -26.23 4.72
N PHE A 107 6.93 -26.98 5.82
CA PHE A 107 7.73 -28.20 5.91
C PHE A 107 6.94 -29.35 6.52
N ASP A 108 7.25 -30.60 6.15
CA ASP A 108 6.61 -31.78 6.75
C ASP A 108 7.10 -32.16 8.16
N ALA A 109 7.88 -31.27 8.79
CA ALA A 109 8.38 -31.38 10.16
C ALA A 109 8.95 -30.03 10.65
N PRO A 110 9.00 -29.80 11.97
CA PRO A 110 9.37 -28.50 12.53
C PRO A 110 10.86 -28.15 12.37
N LEU A 111 11.13 -26.85 12.17
CA LEU A 111 12.47 -26.26 12.06
C LEU A 111 13.14 -26.00 13.43
N ASP A 112 14.47 -25.88 13.44
CA ASP A 112 15.22 -25.32 14.58
C ASP A 112 15.17 -23.79 14.51
N LEU A 113 14.20 -23.19 15.20
CA LEU A 113 13.98 -21.74 15.18
C LEU A 113 15.14 -20.95 15.80
N GLU A 114 15.84 -21.53 16.77
CA GLU A 114 17.02 -20.92 17.39
C GLU A 114 18.19 -20.87 16.40
N ASN A 115 18.33 -21.87 15.51
CA ASN A 115 19.28 -21.82 14.40
C ASN A 115 18.97 -20.67 13.44
N VAL A 116 17.69 -20.49 13.07
CA VAL A 116 17.26 -19.37 12.20
C VAL A 116 17.58 -18.03 12.88
N ARG A 117 17.17 -17.85 14.14
CA ARG A 117 17.40 -16.61 14.89
C ARG A 117 18.88 -16.27 15.02
N LYS A 118 19.75 -17.25 15.33
CA LYS A 118 21.20 -17.05 15.44
C LYS A 118 21.85 -16.57 14.14
N ARG A 119 21.38 -17.08 13.00
CA ARG A 119 21.97 -16.82 11.68
C ARG A 119 21.51 -15.51 11.08
N HIS A 120 20.25 -15.14 11.30
CA HIS A 120 19.61 -13.99 10.69
C HIS A 120 19.40 -12.83 11.66
N ALA A 121 18.79 -13.09 12.82
CA ALA A 121 18.42 -12.03 13.76
C ALA A 121 19.60 -11.54 14.60
N GLU A 122 20.45 -12.46 15.06
CA GLU A 122 21.61 -12.17 15.93
C GLU A 122 22.92 -11.99 15.15
N ASN A 123 22.92 -12.25 13.84
CA ASN A 123 24.07 -12.11 12.96
C ASN A 123 23.68 -11.35 11.69
N LEU A 124 24.41 -10.26 11.38
CA LEU A 124 24.18 -9.43 10.21
C LEU A 124 25.14 -9.74 9.04
N ASP A 125 26.00 -10.76 9.18
CA ASP A 125 26.87 -11.24 8.10
C ASP A 125 26.13 -12.25 7.21
N PRO A 126 25.76 -11.87 5.96
CA PRO A 126 25.00 -12.74 5.08
C PRO A 126 25.76 -14.01 4.69
N ALA A 127 27.07 -14.11 4.91
CA ALA A 127 27.83 -15.34 4.61
C ALA A 127 27.33 -16.58 5.37
N ASP A 128 26.68 -16.40 6.52
CA ASP A 128 26.19 -17.47 7.40
C ASP A 128 24.66 -17.68 7.35
N ASP A 129 23.94 -16.91 6.54
CA ASP A 129 22.48 -17.01 6.44
C ASP A 129 22.02 -18.41 6.01
N ALA A 130 20.85 -18.80 6.53
CA ALA A 130 20.22 -20.05 6.18
C ALA A 130 19.37 -19.95 4.89
N VAL A 131 18.88 -18.75 4.59
CA VAL A 131 17.97 -18.45 3.47
C VAL A 131 18.43 -17.19 2.77
N TYR A 132 18.47 -17.20 1.43
CA TYR A 132 18.79 -16.02 0.63
C TYR A 132 17.65 -15.66 -0.30
N LEU A 133 17.45 -14.36 -0.50
CA LEU A 133 16.66 -13.80 -1.59
C LEU A 133 17.60 -13.01 -2.52
N VAL A 134 17.78 -13.49 -3.75
CA VAL A 134 18.80 -12.96 -4.67
C VAL A 134 18.21 -12.67 -6.05
N ASN A 135 18.56 -11.54 -6.65
CA ASN A 135 18.17 -11.25 -8.03
C ASN A 135 18.95 -12.13 -9.01
N VAL A 136 18.25 -12.91 -9.82
CA VAL A 136 18.83 -13.86 -10.79
C VAL A 136 18.61 -13.46 -12.25
N LYS A 137 18.11 -12.24 -12.54
CA LYS A 137 17.87 -11.76 -13.90
C LYS A 137 19.19 -11.27 -14.53
N PRO A 138 19.78 -11.97 -15.51
CA PRO A 138 21.18 -11.71 -15.96
C PRO A 138 21.47 -10.32 -16.53
N GLN A 139 20.44 -9.62 -17.02
CA GLN A 139 20.56 -8.29 -17.63
C GLN A 139 20.15 -7.17 -16.65
N SER A 140 19.84 -7.52 -15.41
CA SER A 140 19.48 -6.56 -14.38
C SER A 140 20.69 -5.78 -13.91
N GLU A 141 20.49 -4.50 -13.59
CA GLU A 141 21.50 -3.70 -12.88
C GLU A 141 21.78 -4.25 -11.48
N SER A 142 20.80 -4.91 -10.87
CA SER A 142 20.89 -5.53 -9.54
C SER A 142 21.19 -7.03 -9.60
N PHE A 143 21.70 -7.56 -10.71
CA PHE A 143 21.99 -9.00 -10.82
C PHE A 143 22.95 -9.47 -9.72
N GLY A 144 22.56 -10.52 -9.00
CA GLY A 144 23.31 -11.05 -7.87
C GLY A 144 23.07 -10.32 -6.55
N GLU A 145 22.45 -9.13 -6.53
CA GLU A 145 22.19 -8.41 -5.27
C GLU A 145 21.25 -9.22 -4.35
N LEU A 146 21.62 -9.26 -3.06
CA LEU A 146 20.81 -9.84 -2.01
C LEU A 146 19.78 -8.84 -1.51
N VAL A 147 18.59 -9.35 -1.20
CA VAL A 147 17.55 -8.63 -0.45
C VAL A 147 17.57 -9.18 0.96
N ALA A 148 17.83 -8.32 1.94
CA ALA A 148 17.81 -8.71 3.35
C ALA A 148 16.41 -9.21 3.75
N LEU A 149 16.37 -10.25 4.57
CA LEU A 149 15.13 -10.87 5.04
C LEU A 149 15.02 -10.66 6.56
N ASP A 150 13.85 -10.24 7.02
CA ASP A 150 13.52 -10.17 8.43
C ASP A 150 13.12 -11.56 8.92
N ALA A 151 13.88 -12.08 9.88
CA ALA A 151 13.62 -13.33 10.58
C ALA A 151 13.48 -13.09 12.10
N GLY A 152 12.75 -12.04 12.48
CA GLY A 152 12.52 -11.65 13.88
C GLY A 152 13.38 -10.48 14.36
N ASN A 153 13.94 -9.69 13.46
CA ASN A 153 14.71 -8.48 13.77
C ASN A 153 13.82 -7.29 14.17
N GLY A 154 12.54 -7.30 13.78
CA GLY A 154 11.58 -6.23 14.07
C GLY A 154 11.60 -5.08 13.06
N ASN A 155 12.11 -5.30 11.84
CA ASN A 155 11.90 -4.37 10.72
C ASN A 155 10.44 -4.38 10.26
N TYR A 156 9.74 -5.50 10.49
CA TYR A 156 8.29 -5.65 10.33
C TYR A 156 7.63 -5.89 11.69
N PRO A 157 7.17 -4.83 12.38
CA PRO A 157 6.45 -5.01 13.64
C PRO A 157 5.06 -5.59 13.35
N LEU A 158 4.80 -6.77 13.89
CA LEU A 158 3.46 -7.39 13.83
C LEU A 158 2.59 -7.03 15.05
N GLY A 159 3.18 -6.38 16.05
CA GLY A 159 2.47 -5.97 17.26
C GLY A 159 1.49 -4.83 17.00
N CYS A 160 0.24 -5.01 17.43
CA CYS A 160 -0.79 -3.98 17.46
C CYS A 160 -0.73 -3.22 18.78
N GLU A 161 -0.60 -1.88 18.72
CA GLU A 161 -0.61 -1.04 19.91
C GLU A 161 -2.00 -1.04 20.58
N TRP A 162 -3.06 -0.95 19.77
CA TRP A 162 -4.45 -0.89 20.20
C TRP A 162 -5.26 -2.02 19.53
N PRO A 163 -5.23 -3.24 20.07
CA PRO A 163 -5.90 -4.38 19.43
C PRO A 163 -7.43 -4.34 19.51
N PHE A 164 -7.99 -3.63 20.50
CA PHE A 164 -9.43 -3.48 20.70
C PHE A 164 -10.08 -2.41 19.79
N GLN A 165 -9.44 -2.02 18.69
CA GLN A 165 -10.04 -1.11 17.69
C GLN A 165 -10.94 -1.83 16.69
N TYR A 166 -10.88 -3.16 16.66
CA TYR A 166 -11.72 -4.00 15.82
C TYR A 166 -13.07 -4.28 16.50
N TRP A 167 -13.92 -5.10 15.87
CA TRP A 167 -15.30 -5.29 16.31
C TRP A 167 -15.42 -5.68 17.80
N ASP A 168 -16.36 -5.08 18.52
CA ASP A 168 -16.64 -5.38 19.94
C ASP A 168 -16.96 -6.87 20.23
N MET A 169 -17.27 -7.64 19.18
CA MET A 169 -17.61 -9.07 19.25
C MET A 169 -16.53 -9.97 18.67
N ASP A 170 -15.37 -9.41 18.29
CA ASP A 170 -14.23 -10.19 17.82
C ASP A 170 -13.64 -10.98 18.99
N GLU A 171 -13.63 -12.32 18.89
CA GLU A 171 -13.02 -13.20 19.88
C GLU A 171 -11.53 -12.91 20.10
N HIS A 172 -10.88 -12.23 19.15
CA HIS A 172 -9.48 -11.83 19.18
C HIS A 172 -9.27 -10.33 19.45
N ALA A 173 -10.29 -9.60 19.94
CA ALA A 173 -10.19 -8.16 20.23
C ALA A 173 -9.07 -7.79 21.22
N ASP A 174 -8.58 -8.75 22.01
CA ASP A 174 -7.47 -8.58 22.96
C ASP A 174 -6.11 -9.07 22.42
N SER A 175 -6.08 -9.63 21.21
CA SER A 175 -4.88 -10.18 20.55
C SER A 175 -3.96 -9.05 20.10
N PRO A 176 -2.72 -8.97 20.61
CA PRO A 176 -1.79 -7.90 20.27
C PRO A 176 -1.12 -8.09 18.90
N ASN A 177 -1.65 -8.93 18.01
CA ASN A 177 -1.26 -9.09 16.61
C ASN A 177 -2.42 -9.72 15.83
N LEU A 178 -2.39 -9.63 14.50
CA LEU A 178 -3.46 -10.14 13.61
C LEU A 178 -3.04 -11.32 12.72
N LEU A 179 -1.78 -11.79 12.83
CA LEU A 179 -1.26 -12.80 11.89
C LEU A 179 -1.11 -14.19 12.50
N PHE A 180 -0.84 -14.28 13.79
CA PHE A 180 -0.48 -15.51 14.47
C PHE A 180 -1.29 -15.69 15.74
N GLU A 181 -1.64 -16.93 16.03
CA GLU A 181 -2.41 -17.26 17.23
C GLU A 181 -1.67 -16.88 18.51
N THR A 182 -2.40 -16.30 19.46
CA THR A 182 -1.90 -15.90 20.78
C THR A 182 -2.61 -16.53 21.95
N HIS A 183 -3.68 -17.28 21.71
CA HIS A 183 -4.47 -18.00 22.68
C HIS A 183 -4.07 -19.47 22.76
N GLU A 184 -4.42 -20.07 23.89
CA GLU A 184 -4.36 -21.50 24.09
C GLU A 184 -5.80 -22.01 24.06
N GLU A 185 -6.12 -22.81 23.06
CA GLU A 185 -7.46 -23.38 22.91
C GLU A 185 -7.65 -24.66 23.73
N ASP A 186 -6.58 -25.38 24.12
CA ASP A 186 -6.68 -26.59 24.96
C ASP A 186 -6.93 -26.23 26.43
N LEU A 187 -8.07 -25.58 26.70
CA LEU A 187 -8.45 -25.03 27.99
C LEU A 187 -8.49 -26.09 29.09
N ASN A 188 -8.72 -27.34 28.71
CA ASN A 188 -8.80 -28.46 29.64
C ASN A 188 -7.58 -29.42 29.60
N GLY A 189 -6.62 -29.18 28.72
CA GLY A 189 -5.33 -29.88 28.65
C GLY A 189 -5.44 -31.33 28.18
N ASN A 190 -6.44 -31.66 27.37
CA ASN A 190 -6.67 -33.03 26.89
C ASN A 190 -6.13 -33.29 25.48
N GLY A 191 -5.62 -32.25 24.80
CA GLY A 191 -5.06 -32.29 23.45
C GLY A 191 -6.09 -32.60 22.36
N LYS A 192 -7.35 -32.16 22.54
CA LYS A 192 -8.42 -32.29 21.56
C LYS A 192 -9.24 -31.01 21.53
N LEU A 193 -9.64 -30.62 20.33
CA LEU A 193 -10.62 -29.56 20.13
C LEU A 193 -11.99 -29.97 20.69
N ASP A 194 -12.34 -29.44 21.87
CA ASP A 194 -13.67 -29.58 22.45
C ASP A 194 -14.61 -28.44 21.99
N PRO A 195 -15.94 -28.61 22.13
CA PRO A 195 -16.87 -27.53 21.80
C PRO A 195 -16.54 -26.24 22.58
N TYR A 196 -16.54 -25.11 21.87
CA TYR A 196 -16.21 -23.75 22.37
C TYR A 196 -14.72 -23.49 22.62
N GLU A 197 -13.82 -24.40 22.25
CA GLU A 197 -12.37 -24.15 22.29
C GLU A 197 -11.88 -23.51 20.99
N ASP A 198 -12.48 -23.86 19.85
CA ASP A 198 -12.27 -23.27 18.51
C ASP A 198 -12.80 -21.82 18.46
N ILE A 199 -11.93 -20.85 18.71
CA ILE A 199 -12.27 -19.43 18.79
C ILE A 199 -12.20 -18.70 17.45
N ASP A 200 -11.49 -19.27 16.47
CA ASP A 200 -11.34 -18.70 15.12
C ASP A 200 -12.16 -19.45 14.04
N PHE A 201 -12.74 -20.60 14.40
CA PHE A 201 -13.61 -21.46 13.60
C PHE A 201 -12.93 -22.15 12.42
N ASP A 202 -11.62 -22.38 12.49
CA ASP A 202 -10.86 -23.07 11.44
C ASP A 202 -10.87 -24.61 11.59
N GLY A 203 -11.24 -25.10 12.79
CA GLY A 203 -11.36 -26.52 13.14
C GLY A 203 -10.05 -27.20 13.55
N VAL A 204 -9.01 -26.43 13.85
CA VAL A 204 -7.75 -26.84 14.45
C VAL A 204 -7.79 -26.57 15.96
N LEU A 205 -6.90 -27.20 16.73
CA LEU A 205 -6.74 -26.92 18.15
C LEU A 205 -5.48 -26.10 18.30
N ASP A 206 -5.65 -24.82 18.58
CA ASP A 206 -4.55 -23.89 18.45
C ASP A 206 -3.77 -23.69 19.75
N HIS A 207 -2.50 -23.39 19.54
CA HIS A 207 -1.54 -23.11 20.59
C HIS A 207 -0.85 -21.78 20.29
N PRO A 208 -0.46 -21.01 21.32
CA PRO A 208 0.15 -19.70 21.11
C PRO A 208 1.44 -19.80 20.29
N ASN A 209 1.57 -18.96 19.26
CA ASN A 209 2.76 -18.88 18.41
C ASN A 209 3.92 -18.12 19.08
N THR A 210 4.25 -18.50 20.30
CA THR A 210 5.24 -17.83 21.16
C THR A 210 6.43 -18.71 21.47
N TRP A 211 7.58 -18.12 21.80
CA TRP A 211 8.76 -18.88 22.21
C TRP A 211 8.51 -19.68 23.49
N SER A 212 7.75 -19.12 24.44
CA SER A 212 7.45 -19.80 25.70
C SER A 212 6.34 -20.85 25.62
N GLY A 213 5.56 -20.87 24.52
CA GLY A 213 4.37 -21.70 24.38
C GLY A 213 3.25 -21.28 25.33
N LYS A 214 3.23 -20.00 25.72
CA LYS A 214 2.20 -19.41 26.57
C LYS A 214 1.44 -18.34 25.81
N PRO A 215 0.18 -18.08 26.21
CA PRO A 215 -0.58 -17.01 25.60
C PRO A 215 0.11 -15.66 25.72
N VAL A 216 -0.01 -14.83 24.68
CA VAL A 216 0.39 -13.42 24.78
C VAL A 216 -0.70 -12.72 25.60
N GLY A 217 -0.32 -12.09 26.71
CA GLY A 217 -1.32 -11.56 27.66
C GLY A 217 -2.30 -10.58 27.01
N ALA A 218 -3.60 -10.81 27.24
CA ALA A 218 -4.73 -10.00 26.77
C ALA A 218 -4.54 -8.50 27.03
N ILE A 219 -4.67 -7.68 25.98
CA ILE A 219 -4.70 -6.22 26.10
C ILE A 219 -6.14 -5.74 26.16
N SER A 220 -6.43 -4.86 27.12
CA SER A 220 -7.72 -4.20 27.26
C SER A 220 -7.57 -2.69 27.46
N PRO A 221 -8.65 -1.91 27.26
CA PRO A 221 -8.64 -0.48 27.57
C PRO A 221 -8.22 -0.15 29.02
N ASP A 222 -8.40 -1.08 29.96
CA ASP A 222 -8.04 -0.89 31.37
C ASP A 222 -6.54 -1.13 31.64
N ASN A 223 -5.87 -1.97 30.85
CA ASN A 223 -4.49 -2.38 31.11
C ASN A 223 -3.46 -1.87 30.08
N TYR A 224 -3.90 -1.30 28.95
CA TYR A 224 -3.00 -0.93 27.84
C TYR A 224 -1.87 0.02 28.27
N ALA A 225 -2.17 1.00 29.14
CA ALA A 225 -1.19 1.98 29.59
C ALA A 225 -0.08 1.35 30.45
N GLU A 226 -0.44 0.38 31.29
CA GLU A 226 0.55 -0.43 32.01
C GLU A 226 1.37 -1.25 31.01
N TRP A 227 0.69 -1.92 30.08
CA TRP A 227 1.30 -2.78 29.07
C TRP A 227 2.38 -2.06 28.23
N LEU A 228 2.07 -0.86 27.71
CA LEU A 228 3.01 -0.04 26.94
C LEU A 228 4.22 0.43 27.75
N SER A 229 4.08 0.50 29.09
CA SER A 229 5.15 0.92 29.99
C SER A 229 6.08 -0.23 30.42
N ARG A 230 5.73 -1.48 30.11
CA ARG A 230 6.52 -2.65 30.53
C ARG A 230 7.83 -2.73 29.73
N PRO A 231 8.97 -3.01 30.40
CA PRO A 231 10.22 -3.31 29.71
C PRO A 231 10.24 -4.72 29.13
N ASP A 232 9.40 -5.63 29.64
CA ASP A 232 9.21 -7.01 29.19
C ASP A 232 7.83 -7.14 28.53
N ARG A 233 7.67 -6.61 27.32
CA ARG A 233 6.35 -6.62 26.68
C ARG A 233 6.02 -8.06 26.27
N PRO A 234 4.83 -8.60 26.63
CA PRO A 234 4.45 -9.95 26.24
C PRO A 234 4.56 -10.23 24.73
N ILE A 235 4.35 -9.21 23.89
CA ILE A 235 4.50 -9.33 22.42
C ILE A 235 5.93 -9.67 21.99
N ASP A 236 6.95 -9.35 22.81
CA ASP A 236 8.34 -9.67 22.50
C ASP A 236 8.60 -11.21 22.55
N ASP A 237 7.67 -12.01 23.09
CA ASP A 237 7.70 -13.49 23.08
C ASP A 237 7.09 -14.10 21.81
N LEU A 238 6.45 -13.29 20.95
CA LEU A 238 5.85 -13.75 19.68
C LEU A 238 6.94 -14.18 18.68
N ILE A 239 6.72 -15.31 18.02
CA ILE A 239 7.58 -15.74 16.91
C ILE A 239 7.05 -15.11 15.62
N THR A 240 7.76 -14.12 15.09
CA THR A 240 7.27 -13.33 13.95
C THR A 240 7.65 -13.85 12.56
N PHE A 241 8.45 -14.91 12.50
CA PHE A 241 9.02 -15.45 11.26
C PHE A 241 8.71 -16.93 11.03
N TYR A 242 7.91 -17.55 11.90
CA TYR A 242 7.52 -18.95 11.79
C TYR A 242 6.14 -19.14 12.39
N GLU A 243 5.27 -19.83 11.66
CA GLU A 243 3.95 -20.26 12.09
C GLU A 243 4.07 -21.75 12.49
N LYS A 244 3.74 -22.07 13.74
CA LYS A 244 4.00 -23.37 14.37
C LYS A 244 2.98 -24.44 14.01
N GLU A 245 1.73 -24.07 13.78
CA GLU A 245 0.62 -24.98 13.51
C GLU A 245 0.82 -25.70 12.17
N THR A 246 1.26 -24.96 11.15
CA THR A 246 1.48 -25.39 9.78
C THR A 246 2.95 -25.63 9.43
N ASP A 247 3.85 -25.50 10.40
CA ASP A 247 5.31 -25.59 10.21
C ASP A 247 5.83 -24.69 9.07
N THR A 248 5.36 -23.44 9.04
CA THR A 248 5.61 -22.49 7.94
C THR A 248 6.62 -21.42 8.32
N LEU A 249 7.73 -21.35 7.60
CA LEU A 249 8.67 -20.23 7.67
C LEU A 249 8.12 -19.04 6.88
N VAL A 250 8.13 -17.85 7.50
CA VAL A 250 7.68 -16.57 6.92
C VAL A 250 8.80 -15.54 7.04
N LEU A 251 9.35 -15.08 5.91
CA LEU A 251 10.45 -14.11 5.89
C LEU A 251 10.07 -12.87 5.08
N TRP A 252 10.31 -11.69 5.65
CA TRP A 252 9.89 -10.42 5.05
C TRP A 252 11.05 -9.67 4.40
N PRO A 253 10.95 -9.24 3.13
CA PRO A 253 11.98 -8.39 2.51
C PRO A 253 12.16 -7.07 3.26
N VAL A 254 13.31 -6.79 3.87
CA VAL A 254 13.52 -5.55 4.67
C VAL A 254 13.37 -4.27 3.82
N ALA A 255 13.60 -4.38 2.50
CA ALA A 255 13.38 -3.31 1.54
C ALA A 255 12.61 -3.84 0.32
N PRO A 256 11.82 -2.99 -0.36
CA PRO A 256 11.10 -3.40 -1.56
C PRO A 256 12.07 -3.81 -2.67
N MET A 257 11.79 -4.97 -3.24
CA MET A 257 12.44 -5.47 -4.45
C MET A 257 12.16 -4.54 -5.64
N ARG A 258 13.07 -4.50 -6.61
CA ARG A 258 12.82 -3.85 -7.89
C ARG A 258 11.68 -4.54 -8.63
N GLU A 259 10.80 -3.77 -9.25
CA GLU A 259 9.71 -4.29 -10.09
C GLU A 259 10.21 -4.95 -11.39
N ARG A 260 9.42 -5.86 -11.96
CA ARG A 260 9.72 -6.56 -13.22
C ARG A 260 11.05 -7.33 -13.22
N GLU A 261 11.49 -7.77 -12.05
CA GLU A 261 12.73 -8.51 -11.85
C GLU A 261 12.44 -9.95 -11.44
N THR A 262 13.39 -10.86 -11.72
CA THR A 262 13.27 -12.27 -11.32
C THR A 262 14.23 -12.55 -10.18
N TYR A 263 13.68 -12.99 -9.06
CA TYR A 263 14.43 -13.37 -7.86
C TYR A 263 14.39 -14.87 -7.65
N ALA A 264 15.40 -15.39 -6.98
CA ALA A 264 15.43 -16.73 -6.44
C ALA A 264 15.42 -16.67 -4.91
N VAL A 265 14.56 -17.47 -4.30
CA VAL A 265 14.69 -17.85 -2.90
C VAL A 265 15.55 -19.10 -2.82
N VAL A 266 16.53 -19.11 -1.93
CA VAL A 266 17.50 -20.19 -1.78
C VAL A 266 17.52 -20.64 -0.33
N LEU A 267 17.03 -21.85 -0.07
CA LEU A 267 17.23 -22.55 1.19
C LEU A 267 18.57 -23.26 1.14
N THR A 268 19.45 -22.97 2.09
CA THR A 268 20.72 -23.68 2.22
C THR A 268 20.57 -24.92 3.10
N ARG A 269 21.59 -25.79 3.07
CA ARG A 269 21.73 -26.90 4.01
C ARG A 269 21.96 -26.47 5.47
N ARG A 270 22.12 -25.17 5.73
CA ARG A 270 22.22 -24.61 7.09
C ARG A 270 20.86 -24.44 7.75
N LEU A 271 19.78 -24.36 6.94
CA LEU A 271 18.43 -24.46 7.46
C LEU A 271 18.19 -25.91 7.87
N VAL A 272 17.94 -26.13 9.16
CA VAL A 272 17.84 -27.47 9.75
C VAL A 272 16.53 -27.63 10.51
N GLY A 273 16.07 -28.88 10.59
CA GLY A 273 14.98 -29.28 11.46
C GLY A 273 15.36 -29.22 12.94
N SER A 274 14.34 -29.31 13.79
CA SER A 274 14.51 -29.54 15.24
C SER A 274 15.33 -30.80 15.57
N ASP A 275 15.46 -31.72 14.62
CA ASP A 275 16.31 -32.93 14.68
C ASP A 275 17.78 -32.69 14.29
N GLY A 276 18.14 -31.44 13.96
CA GLY A 276 19.47 -31.00 13.54
C GLY A 276 19.86 -31.41 12.12
N LYS A 277 18.95 -32.00 11.33
CA LYS A 277 19.24 -32.38 9.94
C LYS A 277 18.83 -31.28 8.96
N PRO A 278 19.59 -31.08 7.87
CA PRO A 278 19.24 -30.12 6.83
C PRO A 278 17.86 -30.35 6.23
N VAL A 279 17.17 -29.26 5.88
CA VAL A 279 15.97 -29.34 5.05
C VAL A 279 16.28 -29.97 3.70
N ARG A 280 15.25 -30.52 3.04
CA ARG A 280 15.40 -31.23 1.76
C ARG A 280 14.37 -30.82 0.73
N SER A 281 14.78 -30.88 -0.53
CA SER A 281 13.90 -30.70 -1.69
C SER A 281 12.80 -31.78 -1.73
N PRO A 282 11.58 -31.44 -2.18
CA PRO A 282 10.56 -32.43 -2.49
C PRO A 282 10.83 -33.16 -3.81
N PHE A 283 11.83 -32.73 -4.58
CA PHE A 283 12.21 -33.30 -5.87
C PHE A 283 13.60 -33.95 -5.81
N ARG A 284 13.93 -34.72 -6.86
CA ARG A 284 15.29 -35.25 -7.07
C ARG A 284 16.32 -34.16 -7.39
N THR A 285 15.86 -32.97 -7.75
CA THR A 285 16.64 -31.78 -8.02
C THR A 285 16.43 -30.76 -6.91
N VAL A 286 17.32 -29.78 -6.77
CA VAL A 286 17.16 -28.71 -5.77
C VAL A 286 16.07 -27.69 -6.12
N HIS A 287 15.30 -27.88 -7.19
CA HIS A 287 14.23 -26.99 -7.62
C HIS A 287 13.20 -27.76 -8.46
N HIS A 288 12.03 -27.15 -8.70
CA HIS A 288 11.06 -27.69 -9.66
C HIS A 288 11.58 -27.54 -11.10
N LEU A 289 11.46 -28.58 -11.93
CA LEU A 289 12.07 -28.63 -13.27
C LEU A 289 11.58 -27.53 -14.23
N GLN A 290 10.36 -27.02 -14.05
CA GLN A 290 9.86 -25.91 -14.89
C GLN A 290 10.63 -24.59 -14.69
N GLN A 291 11.36 -24.45 -13.57
CA GLN A 291 12.11 -23.25 -13.23
C GLN A 291 13.60 -23.32 -13.60
N GLU A 292 14.05 -24.41 -14.22
CA GLU A 292 15.47 -24.63 -14.58
C GLU A 292 16.06 -23.45 -15.36
N LYS A 293 15.33 -22.92 -16.35
CA LYS A 293 15.79 -21.79 -17.16
C LYS A 293 15.95 -20.50 -16.35
N GLU A 294 15.04 -20.25 -15.41
CA GLU A 294 15.05 -19.02 -14.60
C GLU A 294 16.12 -19.06 -13.51
N LEU A 295 16.39 -20.26 -12.98
CA LEU A 295 17.40 -20.47 -11.96
C LEU A 295 18.79 -20.74 -12.54
N ALA A 296 18.94 -20.94 -13.86
CA ALA A 296 20.25 -21.20 -14.48
C ALA A 296 21.35 -20.18 -14.10
N PRO A 297 21.05 -18.88 -13.92
CA PRO A 297 22.03 -17.88 -13.47
C PRO A 297 22.36 -17.92 -11.97
N LEU A 298 21.69 -18.77 -11.17
CA LEU A 298 21.76 -18.73 -9.71
C LEU A 298 23.19 -18.91 -9.18
N ALA A 299 23.96 -19.84 -9.75
CA ALA A 299 25.34 -20.08 -9.31
C ALA A 299 26.22 -18.84 -9.49
N ASP A 300 26.07 -18.13 -10.61
CA ASP A 300 26.80 -16.89 -10.87
C ASP A 300 26.31 -15.75 -9.95
N ALA A 301 25.00 -15.66 -9.72
CA ALA A 301 24.40 -14.68 -8.82
C ALA A 301 24.89 -14.85 -7.37
N LEU A 302 24.92 -16.08 -6.86
CA LEU A 302 25.43 -16.39 -5.52
C LEU A 302 26.94 -16.13 -5.40
N ALA A 303 27.72 -16.42 -6.45
CA ALA A 303 29.16 -16.15 -6.45
C ALA A 303 29.50 -14.65 -6.34
N VAL A 304 28.60 -13.77 -6.80
CA VAL A 304 28.75 -12.31 -6.66
C VAL A 304 28.59 -11.89 -5.20
N SER A 305 27.55 -12.37 -4.52
CA SER A 305 27.14 -11.82 -3.21
C SER A 305 27.54 -12.64 -2.00
N VAL A 306 27.76 -13.93 -2.15
CA VAL A 306 28.13 -14.84 -1.05
C VAL A 306 29.34 -15.70 -1.45
N PRO A 307 30.55 -15.13 -1.45
CA PRO A 307 31.75 -15.86 -1.82
C PRO A 307 31.93 -17.15 -0.99
N GLY A 308 31.98 -18.29 -1.67
CA GLY A 308 32.15 -19.60 -1.04
C GLY A 308 30.86 -20.41 -0.89
N LEU A 309 29.69 -19.81 -1.12
CA LEU A 309 28.45 -20.55 -1.28
C LEU A 309 28.38 -21.16 -2.68
N SER A 310 28.13 -22.46 -2.75
CA SER A 310 28.04 -23.23 -4.00
C SER A 310 26.68 -23.90 -4.14
N MET A 311 26.40 -24.47 -5.33
CA MET A 311 25.20 -25.29 -5.52
C MET A 311 25.18 -26.54 -4.60
N ASP A 312 26.35 -27.01 -4.14
CA ASP A 312 26.47 -28.09 -3.16
C ASP A 312 26.09 -27.66 -1.73
N ASP A 313 25.78 -26.39 -1.51
CA ASP A 313 25.25 -25.85 -0.25
C ASP A 313 23.73 -25.60 -0.31
N VAL A 314 23.14 -25.61 -1.52
CA VAL A 314 21.70 -25.37 -1.75
C VAL A 314 20.89 -26.64 -1.46
N ALA A 315 19.93 -26.54 -0.55
CA ALA A 315 18.99 -27.60 -0.22
C ALA A 315 17.74 -27.55 -1.13
N PHE A 316 17.20 -26.35 -1.36
CA PHE A 316 16.09 -26.11 -2.26
C PHE A 316 16.09 -24.65 -2.75
N ALA A 317 15.64 -24.39 -3.97
CA ALA A 317 15.49 -23.06 -4.52
C ALA A 317 14.29 -22.97 -5.47
N TRP A 318 13.68 -21.80 -5.54
CA TRP A 318 12.62 -21.49 -6.50
C TRP A 318 12.72 -20.03 -6.94
N SER A 319 12.12 -19.73 -8.09
CA SER A 319 12.10 -18.39 -8.66
C SER A 319 10.71 -17.75 -8.59
N PHE A 320 10.68 -16.43 -8.52
CA PHE A 320 9.48 -15.63 -8.74
C PHE A 320 9.81 -14.31 -9.44
N THR A 321 8.82 -13.73 -10.12
CA THR A 321 8.97 -12.43 -10.78
C THR A 321 8.11 -11.38 -10.10
N THR A 322 8.70 -10.22 -9.78
CA THR A 322 7.96 -9.08 -9.23
C THR A 322 7.11 -8.39 -10.28
N GLN A 323 5.90 -7.98 -9.90
CA GLN A 323 4.94 -7.27 -10.75
C GLN A 323 5.45 -5.89 -11.15
N SER A 324 4.74 -5.23 -12.06
CA SER A 324 4.93 -3.80 -12.34
C SER A 324 4.00 -2.94 -11.49
N VAL A 325 4.57 -2.21 -10.53
CA VAL A 325 3.81 -1.45 -9.53
C VAL A 325 3.65 0.02 -9.90
N THR A 326 4.60 0.61 -10.64
CA THR A 326 4.54 2.03 -11.05
C THR A 326 4.01 2.24 -12.45
N ALA A 327 3.89 1.19 -13.26
CA ALA A 327 3.62 1.27 -14.70
C ALA A 327 2.41 2.13 -15.07
N ASP A 328 1.26 1.91 -14.41
CA ASP A 328 0.05 2.66 -14.72
C ASP A 328 0.19 4.12 -14.29
N LEU A 329 0.79 4.39 -13.12
CA LEU A 329 1.01 5.75 -12.63
C LEU A 329 1.97 6.53 -13.54
N GLU A 330 3.01 5.88 -14.06
CA GLU A 330 3.92 6.45 -15.04
C GLU A 330 3.20 6.75 -16.37
N ALA A 331 2.35 5.84 -16.84
CA ALA A 331 1.55 6.02 -18.05
C ALA A 331 0.52 7.15 -17.89
N ILE A 332 -0.19 7.20 -16.77
CA ILE A 332 -1.15 8.27 -16.42
C ILE A 332 -0.43 9.61 -16.36
N ARG A 333 0.72 9.67 -15.67
CA ARG A 333 1.55 10.88 -15.61
C ARG A 333 1.99 11.32 -17.00
N ALA A 334 2.54 10.42 -17.82
CA ALA A 334 2.93 10.74 -19.19
C ALA A 334 1.73 11.25 -20.00
N GLY A 335 0.58 10.59 -19.88
CA GLY A 335 -0.67 10.94 -20.52
C GLY A 335 -1.14 12.35 -20.17
N MET A 336 -1.11 12.73 -18.89
CA MET A 336 -1.41 14.09 -18.44
C MET A 336 -0.48 15.14 -19.06
N TYR A 337 0.76 14.80 -19.44
CA TYR A 337 1.66 15.71 -20.16
C TYR A 337 1.57 15.60 -21.69
N GLY A 338 0.61 14.83 -22.22
CA GLY A 338 0.37 14.67 -23.66
C GLY A 338 1.34 13.69 -24.32
N HIS A 339 1.85 12.72 -23.55
CA HIS A 339 2.81 11.73 -24.00
C HIS A 339 2.29 10.31 -23.81
N GLY A 340 2.88 9.36 -24.53
CA GLY A 340 2.56 7.94 -24.39
C GLY A 340 1.18 7.59 -24.93
N THR A 341 0.67 6.43 -24.51
CA THR A 341 -0.57 5.85 -25.01
C THR A 341 -1.83 6.48 -24.40
N LEU A 342 -1.71 7.14 -23.25
CA LEU A 342 -2.80 7.86 -22.57
C LEU A 342 -2.75 9.38 -22.83
N ALA A 343 -2.16 9.84 -23.95
CA ALA A 343 -1.94 11.25 -24.23
C ALA A 343 -3.22 12.11 -24.29
N SER A 344 -4.39 11.49 -24.51
CA SER A 344 -5.69 12.20 -24.51
C SER A 344 -6.02 12.85 -23.16
N LEU A 345 -5.51 12.29 -22.05
CA LEU A 345 -5.67 12.85 -20.70
C LEU A 345 -5.22 14.32 -20.60
N ALA A 346 -4.26 14.75 -21.42
CA ALA A 346 -3.81 16.14 -21.42
C ALA A 346 -4.88 17.12 -21.91
N GLU A 347 -5.67 16.71 -22.91
CA GLU A 347 -6.75 17.49 -23.52
C GLU A 347 -8.06 17.34 -22.74
N GLU A 348 -8.32 16.16 -22.19
CA GLU A 348 -9.51 15.87 -21.37
C GLU A 348 -9.45 16.57 -20.00
N TYR A 349 -8.25 16.69 -19.44
CA TYR A 349 -7.99 17.34 -18.15
C TYR A 349 -6.95 18.46 -18.32
N PRO A 350 -7.25 19.57 -19.02
CA PRO A 350 -6.34 20.70 -19.15
C PRO A 350 -6.18 21.40 -17.79
N PRO A 351 -5.02 21.96 -17.41
CA PRO A 351 -4.83 22.59 -16.10
C PRO A 351 -5.96 23.58 -15.76
N ASP A 352 -6.65 23.31 -14.66
CA ASP A 352 -7.77 24.10 -14.14
C ASP A 352 -7.58 24.34 -12.64
N LEU A 353 -8.05 25.48 -12.16
CA LEU A 353 -8.03 25.83 -10.75
C LEU A 353 -9.17 26.83 -10.51
N GLU A 354 -9.97 26.56 -9.48
CA GLU A 354 -11.05 27.45 -9.03
C GLU A 354 -10.79 27.84 -7.57
N PRO A 355 -10.72 29.14 -7.23
CA PRO A 355 -10.56 29.56 -5.84
C PRO A 355 -11.91 29.45 -5.11
N LYS A 356 -11.86 29.00 -3.86
CA LYS A 356 -13.04 28.90 -2.99
C LYS A 356 -13.06 30.05 -1.98
N LEU A 357 -14.26 30.52 -1.64
CA LEU A 357 -14.43 31.64 -0.71
C LEU A 357 -13.85 31.30 0.66
N ALA A 358 -12.98 32.18 1.15
CA ALA A 358 -12.36 32.07 2.45
C ALA A 358 -13.01 33.00 3.49
N VAL A 359 -13.60 34.10 3.04
CA VAL A 359 -14.27 35.08 3.92
C VAL A 359 -15.58 35.56 3.32
N GLY A 360 -16.54 35.82 4.19
CA GLY A 360 -17.85 36.36 3.83
C GLY A 360 -17.87 37.87 3.63
N PRO A 361 -19.04 38.43 3.28
CA PRO A 361 -19.22 39.87 3.25
C PRO A 361 -18.98 40.50 4.63
N ASP A 362 -18.65 41.79 4.64
CA ASP A 362 -18.51 42.56 5.88
C ASP A 362 -19.84 42.74 6.63
N GLU A 363 -19.81 43.36 7.82
CA GLU A 363 -21.00 43.62 8.64
C GLU A 363 -22.08 44.47 7.92
N ASP A 364 -21.69 45.25 6.89
CA ASP A 364 -22.59 46.05 6.05
C ASP A 364 -23.16 45.26 4.86
N GLY A 365 -22.79 43.98 4.71
CA GLY A 365 -23.19 43.10 3.60
C GLY A 365 -22.43 43.36 2.30
N LYS A 366 -21.31 44.10 2.33
CA LYS A 366 -20.48 44.33 1.13
C LYS A 366 -19.56 43.13 0.90
N PRO A 367 -19.32 42.72 -0.36
CA PRO A 367 -18.33 41.69 -0.67
C PRO A 367 -16.97 42.04 -0.08
N ALA A 368 -16.28 41.04 0.48
CA ALA A 368 -14.91 41.22 0.95
C ALA A 368 -14.00 41.69 -0.20
N GLU A 369 -13.09 42.62 0.08
CA GLU A 369 -12.10 43.08 -0.91
C GLU A 369 -11.17 41.95 -1.38
N LYS A 370 -10.92 40.96 -0.52
CA LYS A 370 -10.12 39.76 -0.80
C LYS A 370 -10.88 38.49 -0.42
N PRO A 371 -11.86 38.05 -1.22
CA PRO A 371 -12.80 36.99 -0.82
C PRO A 371 -12.15 35.60 -0.68
N TYR A 372 -10.97 35.40 -1.26
CA TYR A 372 -10.23 34.12 -1.26
C TYR A 372 -9.04 34.11 -0.29
N PHE A 373 -8.92 35.14 0.56
CA PHE A 373 -7.81 35.36 1.47
C PHE A 373 -8.29 35.17 2.91
N MET A 374 -7.77 34.16 3.62
CA MET A 374 -7.96 34.04 5.07
C MET A 374 -6.71 34.54 5.80
N GLY A 375 -6.80 35.71 6.43
CA GLY A 375 -5.67 36.27 7.17
C GLY A 375 -5.40 35.53 8.49
N THR A 376 -4.21 35.73 9.08
CA THR A 376 -3.87 35.10 10.36
C THR A 376 -4.75 35.55 11.53
N LYS A 377 -5.41 36.71 11.44
CA LYS A 377 -6.38 37.15 12.46
C LYS A 377 -7.63 36.30 12.43
N ASP A 378 -8.17 36.05 11.25
CA ASP A 378 -9.35 35.22 11.01
C ASP A 378 -9.07 33.79 11.47
N LEU A 379 -7.88 33.29 11.16
CA LEU A 379 -7.44 31.97 11.62
C LEU A 379 -7.28 31.90 13.14
N ALA A 380 -6.71 32.92 13.78
CA ALA A 380 -6.61 32.94 15.24
C ALA A 380 -8.00 32.93 15.90
N MET A 381 -8.97 33.66 15.34
CA MET A 381 -10.35 33.61 15.78
C MET A 381 -10.97 32.21 15.59
N LEU A 382 -10.68 31.54 14.46
CA LEU A 382 -11.11 30.15 14.22
C LEU A 382 -10.54 29.19 15.27
N PHE A 383 -9.25 29.29 15.60
CA PHE A 383 -8.63 28.43 16.61
C PHE A 383 -9.21 28.64 18.02
N GLU A 384 -9.49 29.89 18.38
CA GLU A 384 -10.10 30.19 19.68
C GLU A 384 -11.55 29.71 19.75
N ALA A 385 -12.36 30.00 18.72
CA ALA A 385 -13.77 29.65 18.71
C ALA A 385 -14.01 28.15 18.50
N ILE A 386 -13.44 27.56 17.45
CA ILE A 386 -13.67 26.14 17.13
C ILE A 386 -12.73 25.25 17.93
N GLY A 387 -11.41 25.46 17.86
CA GLY A 387 -10.46 24.63 18.59
C GLY A 387 -10.66 24.70 20.11
N GLY A 388 -10.71 25.92 20.66
CA GLY A 388 -10.86 26.14 22.09
C GLY A 388 -12.27 25.89 22.63
N MET A 389 -13.30 26.53 22.06
CA MET A 389 -14.66 26.46 22.65
C MET A 389 -15.49 25.26 22.20
N VAL A 390 -15.39 24.86 20.93
CA VAL A 390 -16.21 23.76 20.38
C VAL A 390 -15.54 22.41 20.56
N LEU A 391 -14.26 22.28 20.19
CA LEU A 391 -13.49 21.04 20.25
C LEU A 391 -12.72 20.87 21.58
N ASN A 392 -12.80 21.86 22.48
CA ASN A 392 -12.21 21.83 23.82
C ASN A 392 -10.71 21.48 23.85
N TYR A 393 -9.94 21.96 22.87
CA TYR A 393 -8.49 21.85 22.88
C TYR A 393 -7.88 22.59 24.07
N ALA A 394 -6.84 22.01 24.66
CA ALA A 394 -6.11 22.64 25.76
C ALA A 394 -5.60 24.04 25.33
N PRO A 395 -5.64 25.06 26.21
CA PRO A 395 -5.22 26.41 25.88
C PRO A 395 -3.78 26.47 25.32
N GLU A 396 -2.89 25.61 25.80
CA GLU A 396 -1.51 25.52 25.31
C GLU A 396 -1.42 25.05 23.86
N VAL A 397 -2.35 24.20 23.42
CA VAL A 397 -2.45 23.73 22.02
C VAL A 397 -2.95 24.87 21.12
N VAL A 398 -3.99 25.59 21.56
CA VAL A 398 -4.52 26.74 20.81
C VAL A 398 -3.45 27.83 20.64
N GLU A 399 -2.71 28.14 21.71
CA GLU A 399 -1.60 29.08 21.63
C GLU A 399 -0.45 28.56 20.75
N ALA A 400 -0.14 27.27 20.79
CA ALA A 400 0.87 26.68 19.91
C ALA A 400 0.50 26.82 18.42
N LEU A 401 -0.76 26.58 18.05
CA LEU A 401 -1.26 26.76 16.67
C LEU A 401 -1.15 28.22 16.20
N LYS A 402 -1.52 29.18 17.07
CA LYS A 402 -1.37 30.61 16.80
C LYS A 402 0.10 31.02 16.63
N LEU A 403 0.99 30.48 17.46
CA LEU A 403 2.43 30.75 17.38
C LEU A 403 3.08 30.11 16.16
N ASP A 404 2.67 28.91 15.76
CA ASP A 404 3.21 28.25 14.57
C ASP A 404 2.91 29.10 13.32
N THR A 405 1.67 29.52 13.17
CA THR A 405 1.19 30.26 11.99
C THR A 405 1.70 31.70 11.86
N GLN A 406 2.52 32.21 12.79
CA GLN A 406 3.02 33.59 12.78
C GLN A 406 3.85 33.96 11.53
N HIS A 407 4.41 32.98 10.82
CA HIS A 407 5.20 33.18 9.59
C HIS A 407 4.38 33.04 8.31
N VAL A 408 3.13 32.57 8.43
CA VAL A 408 2.15 32.54 7.36
C VAL A 408 1.55 33.93 7.23
N ASP A 409 1.28 34.37 6.01
CA ASP A 409 0.58 35.61 5.70
C ASP A 409 -0.93 35.38 5.63
N TYR A 410 -1.33 34.34 4.88
CA TYR A 410 -2.72 33.94 4.73
C TYR A 410 -2.86 32.48 4.28
N PHE A 411 -4.08 31.97 4.36
CA PHE A 411 -4.50 30.69 3.82
C PHE A 411 -5.45 30.88 2.65
N VAL A 412 -5.42 29.95 1.71
CA VAL A 412 -6.24 29.94 0.49
C VAL A 412 -6.85 28.55 0.28
N LEU A 413 -8.05 28.53 -0.29
CA LEU A 413 -8.76 27.32 -0.65
C LEU A 413 -9.06 27.31 -2.14
N GLY A 414 -9.17 26.11 -2.69
CA GLY A 414 -9.65 25.97 -4.04
C GLY A 414 -9.99 24.54 -4.37
N LYS A 415 -10.32 24.32 -5.63
CA LYS A 415 -10.54 23.00 -6.21
C LYS A 415 -10.02 22.92 -7.64
N PHE A 416 -9.81 21.70 -8.11
CA PHE A 416 -9.46 21.40 -9.49
C PHE A 416 -10.05 20.06 -9.92
N THR A 417 -10.08 19.83 -11.24
CA THR A 417 -10.56 18.57 -11.81
C THR A 417 -9.41 17.58 -12.01
N THR A 418 -9.61 16.34 -11.59
CA THR A 418 -8.67 15.21 -11.72
C THR A 418 -9.26 14.09 -12.57
N PRO A 419 -8.45 13.32 -13.31
CA PRO A 419 -8.87 12.01 -13.82
C PRO A 419 -9.07 11.04 -12.65
N TYR A 420 -10.31 10.60 -12.46
CA TYR A 420 -10.71 9.64 -11.44
C TYR A 420 -10.85 8.26 -12.06
N PHE A 421 -10.02 7.31 -11.62
CA PHE A 421 -9.94 5.95 -12.18
C PHE A 421 -10.75 4.91 -11.39
N LEU A 422 -11.46 5.36 -10.35
CA LEU A 422 -12.39 4.57 -9.54
C LEU A 422 -13.84 4.94 -9.86
N VAL A 423 -14.13 5.29 -11.12
CA VAL A 423 -15.53 5.54 -11.51
C VAL A 423 -16.34 4.26 -11.51
N ASP A 424 -17.60 4.37 -11.11
CA ASP A 424 -18.60 3.30 -11.21
C ASP A 424 -18.58 2.62 -12.59
N GLY A 425 -18.27 1.33 -12.57
CA GLY A 425 -18.13 0.46 -13.71
C GLY A 425 -19.37 -0.30 -14.10
N ASP A 426 -20.35 -0.45 -13.20
CA ASP A 426 -21.54 -1.25 -13.43
C ASP A 426 -22.81 -0.39 -13.64
N GLY A 427 -22.70 0.91 -13.37
CA GLY A 427 -23.70 1.92 -13.69
C GLY A 427 -24.81 2.02 -12.66
N ILE A 428 -24.59 1.54 -11.43
CA ILE A 428 -25.58 1.63 -10.34
C ILE A 428 -25.47 2.92 -9.52
N ALA A 429 -24.51 3.79 -9.81
CA ALA A 429 -24.35 5.07 -9.14
C ALA A 429 -25.64 5.90 -9.15
N THR A 430 -25.89 6.55 -8.03
CA THR A 430 -26.99 7.50 -7.83
C THR A 430 -26.43 8.85 -7.35
N PRO A 431 -27.22 9.94 -7.39
CA PRO A 431 -26.78 11.21 -6.82
C PRO A 431 -26.44 11.17 -5.32
N MET A 432 -26.90 10.16 -4.57
CA MET A 432 -26.63 9.99 -3.14
C MET A 432 -25.57 8.91 -2.87
N TYR A 433 -25.24 8.07 -3.86
CA TYR A 433 -24.35 6.93 -3.69
C TYR A 433 -23.51 6.73 -4.95
N PRO A 434 -22.21 7.05 -4.94
CA PRO A 434 -21.37 6.97 -6.14
C PRO A 434 -21.09 5.55 -6.63
N ALA A 435 -21.36 4.52 -5.81
CA ALA A 435 -21.14 3.11 -6.15
C ALA A 435 -19.74 2.81 -6.68
N ASP A 436 -18.73 3.39 -6.04
CA ASP A 436 -17.31 3.20 -6.36
C ASP A 436 -16.55 2.41 -5.29
N ASP A 437 -17.24 1.84 -4.29
CA ASP A 437 -16.68 1.12 -3.15
C ASP A 437 -16.07 -0.26 -3.48
N ASP A 438 -16.35 -0.80 -4.67
CA ASP A 438 -15.76 -2.05 -5.19
C ASP A 438 -14.89 -1.85 -6.45
N GLU A 439 -14.72 -0.59 -6.86
CA GLU A 439 -13.98 -0.24 -8.07
C GLU A 439 -12.46 -0.31 -7.87
N SER A 440 -11.75 -0.57 -8.96
CA SER A 440 -10.29 -0.63 -8.99
C SER A 440 -9.78 -0.12 -10.34
N PHE A 441 -8.51 0.27 -10.41
CA PHE A 441 -7.91 0.83 -11.62
C PHE A 441 -7.99 -0.18 -12.76
N ARG A 442 -8.76 0.18 -13.80
CA ARG A 442 -8.79 -0.52 -15.08
C ARG A 442 -7.97 0.26 -16.10
N VAL A 443 -6.66 0.11 -16.02
CA VAL A 443 -5.67 0.79 -16.87
C VAL A 443 -4.88 -0.26 -17.65
N ASP A 444 -4.85 -0.12 -18.97
CA ASP A 444 -4.01 -0.92 -19.87
C ASP A 444 -3.13 0.02 -20.69
N PRO A 445 -1.90 0.31 -20.22
CA PRO A 445 -0.97 1.17 -20.93
C PRO A 445 -0.55 0.60 -22.29
N ALA A 446 -0.56 -0.73 -22.46
CA ALA A 446 -0.14 -1.39 -23.70
C ALA A 446 -1.22 -1.26 -24.78
N ALA A 447 -2.50 -1.38 -24.40
CA ALA A 447 -3.63 -1.11 -25.29
C ALA A 447 -3.91 0.38 -25.47
N GLY A 448 -3.41 1.24 -24.58
CA GLY A 448 -3.70 2.67 -24.58
C GLY A 448 -5.12 2.99 -24.16
N SER A 449 -5.67 2.21 -23.24
CA SER A 449 -7.02 2.38 -22.71
C SER A 449 -7.01 2.48 -21.19
N ALA A 450 -7.88 3.31 -20.66
CA ALA A 450 -8.16 3.37 -19.23
C ALA A 450 -9.63 3.72 -19.01
N VAL A 451 -10.23 3.22 -17.92
CA VAL A 451 -11.55 3.64 -17.46
C VAL A 451 -11.37 4.77 -16.46
N HIS A 452 -11.93 5.94 -16.76
CA HIS A 452 -11.88 7.10 -15.88
C HIS A 452 -13.01 8.10 -16.16
N GLY A 453 -13.22 9.04 -15.24
CA GLY A 453 -14.11 10.18 -15.37
C GLY A 453 -13.59 11.40 -14.63
N PRO A 454 -14.27 12.56 -14.70
CA PRO A 454 -13.86 13.73 -13.94
C PRO A 454 -14.29 13.61 -12.47
N SER A 455 -13.38 13.95 -11.57
CA SER A 455 -13.69 14.19 -10.15
C SER A 455 -13.10 15.52 -9.69
N THR A 456 -13.69 16.11 -8.67
CA THR A 456 -13.25 17.38 -8.09
C THR A 456 -12.42 17.11 -6.84
N VAL A 457 -11.25 17.74 -6.75
CA VAL A 457 -10.37 17.67 -5.57
C VAL A 457 -10.24 19.06 -4.98
N SER A 458 -10.51 19.19 -3.68
CA SER A 458 -10.28 20.44 -2.96
C SER A 458 -8.91 20.46 -2.31
N PHE A 459 -8.40 21.67 -2.07
CA PHE A 459 -7.14 21.89 -1.39
C PHE A 459 -7.22 23.08 -0.43
N LEU A 460 -6.32 23.05 0.55
CA LEU A 460 -6.01 24.15 1.44
C LEU A 460 -4.51 24.41 1.36
N CYS A 461 -4.11 25.67 1.18
CA CYS A 461 -2.70 26.06 1.16
C CYS A 461 -2.42 27.21 2.12
N SER A 462 -1.23 27.20 2.71
CA SER A 462 -0.67 28.33 3.46
C SER A 462 0.31 29.10 2.59
N ILE A 463 0.23 30.44 2.65
CA ILE A 463 1.10 31.34 1.90
C ILE A 463 2.08 32.03 2.86
N PRO A 464 3.40 31.90 2.69
CA PRO A 464 4.37 32.55 3.55
C PRO A 464 4.36 34.08 3.44
N LYS A 465 4.79 34.76 4.51
CA LYS A 465 5.09 36.19 4.45
C LYS A 465 6.23 36.49 3.47
N THR A 466 6.00 37.50 2.63
CA THR A 466 7.05 38.07 1.76
C THR A 466 8.14 38.73 2.62
N THR A 467 9.40 38.41 2.33
CA THR A 467 10.58 39.02 2.95
C THR A 467 11.56 39.50 1.87
N ALA A 468 12.67 40.12 2.29
CA ALA A 468 13.74 40.46 1.35
C ALA A 468 14.35 39.21 0.69
N ALA A 469 14.40 38.08 1.40
CA ALA A 469 15.04 36.85 0.94
C ALA A 469 14.08 35.91 0.18
N ARG A 470 12.77 36.01 0.41
CA ARG A 470 11.75 35.08 -0.11
C ARG A 470 10.53 35.86 -0.57
N LYS A 471 10.10 35.60 -1.78
CA LYS A 471 9.00 36.33 -2.44
C LYS A 471 8.17 35.34 -3.26
N PRO A 472 6.90 35.66 -3.52
CA PRO A 472 6.08 34.88 -4.44
C PRO A 472 6.68 34.86 -5.87
N PRO A 473 6.41 33.81 -6.66
CA PRO A 473 5.65 32.62 -6.26
C PRO A 473 6.48 31.71 -5.35
N PHE A 474 5.89 31.29 -4.23
CA PHE A 474 6.59 30.43 -3.27
C PHE A 474 6.65 28.98 -3.77
N PRO A 475 7.79 28.28 -3.59
CA PRO A 475 7.86 26.83 -3.82
C PRO A 475 6.90 26.10 -2.88
N VAL A 476 6.36 24.97 -3.35
CA VAL A 476 5.27 24.26 -2.68
C VAL A 476 5.74 22.93 -2.09
N VAL A 477 5.36 22.69 -0.84
CA VAL A 477 5.40 21.38 -0.19
C VAL A 477 3.98 20.82 -0.17
N LEU A 478 3.80 19.59 -0.62
CA LEU A 478 2.54 18.87 -0.50
C LEU A 478 2.54 18.03 0.78
N TYR A 479 1.44 18.12 1.51
CA TYR A 479 1.17 17.35 2.72
C TYR A 479 0.06 16.34 2.43
N GLY A 480 0.35 15.06 2.66
CA GLY A 480 -0.67 14.02 2.74
C GLY A 480 -1.08 13.84 4.19
N HIS A 481 -2.36 14.06 4.50
CA HIS A 481 -2.90 13.81 5.84
C HIS A 481 -3.05 12.31 6.11
N GLY A 482 -3.23 11.94 7.39
CA GLY A 482 -3.52 10.55 7.76
C GLY A 482 -4.87 10.05 7.22
N TYR A 483 -5.08 8.74 7.22
CA TYR A 483 -6.29 8.11 6.65
C TYR A 483 -7.59 8.37 7.42
N SER A 484 -7.51 8.89 8.65
CA SER A 484 -8.67 9.40 9.41
C SER A 484 -8.66 10.92 9.51
N GLY A 485 -7.74 11.56 8.79
CA GLY A 485 -7.44 12.99 8.85
C GLY A 485 -8.13 13.79 7.76
N ALA A 486 -7.73 15.05 7.62
CA ALA A 486 -8.20 15.91 6.54
C ALA A 486 -7.19 17.04 6.27
N PRO A 487 -7.33 17.83 5.18
CA PRO A 487 -6.35 18.85 4.81
C PRO A 487 -6.12 19.96 5.83
N PHE A 488 -7.02 20.15 6.80
CA PHE A 488 -6.83 21.17 7.85
C PHE A 488 -5.64 20.89 8.77
N GLU A 489 -5.11 19.65 8.79
CA GLU A 489 -3.92 19.28 9.57
C GLU A 489 -2.71 20.18 9.26
N ILE A 490 -2.65 20.77 8.06
CA ILE A 490 -1.56 21.68 7.70
C ILE A 490 -1.47 22.89 8.63
N PHE A 491 -2.53 23.25 9.35
CA PHE A 491 -2.51 24.33 10.34
C PHE A 491 -1.44 24.12 11.43
N GLY A 492 -1.16 22.86 11.79
CA GLY A 492 -0.14 22.51 12.80
C GLY A 492 1.30 22.46 12.28
N PHE A 493 1.51 22.62 10.98
CA PHE A 493 2.82 22.47 10.33
C PHE A 493 3.23 23.64 9.43
N ALA A 494 2.25 24.39 8.90
CA ALA A 494 2.44 25.45 7.91
C ALA A 494 3.44 26.51 8.36
N GLY A 495 3.43 26.86 9.64
CA GLY A 495 4.35 27.83 10.23
C GLY A 495 5.81 27.50 10.00
N ARG A 496 6.19 26.25 10.25
CA ARG A 496 7.56 25.75 10.10
C ARG A 496 8.04 25.83 8.66
N PHE A 497 7.18 25.52 7.69
CA PHE A 497 7.53 25.64 6.26
C PHE A 497 7.57 27.09 5.79
N ALA A 498 6.65 27.92 6.27
CA ALA A 498 6.63 29.36 5.98
C ALA A 498 7.88 30.08 6.51
N GLN A 499 8.45 29.64 7.64
CA GLN A 499 9.76 30.09 8.13
C GLN A 499 10.90 29.86 7.16
N PHE A 500 10.74 28.98 6.17
CA PHE A 500 11.71 28.71 5.11
C PHE A 500 11.30 29.28 3.75
N GLY A 501 10.11 29.88 3.64
CA GLY A 501 9.57 30.42 2.40
C GLY A 501 8.94 29.36 1.51
N TYR A 502 8.40 28.28 2.09
CA TYR A 502 7.63 27.27 1.37
C TYR A 502 6.15 27.43 1.68
N ALA A 503 5.32 27.46 0.64
CA ALA A 503 3.89 27.24 0.80
C ALA A 503 3.64 25.77 1.13
N LEU A 504 2.75 25.49 2.08
CA LEU A 504 2.34 24.13 2.43
C LEU A 504 0.90 23.94 1.96
N CYS A 505 0.65 22.90 1.16
CA CYS A 505 -0.68 22.56 0.65
C CYS A 505 -1.10 21.15 1.04
N GLY A 506 -2.33 21.00 1.55
CA GLY A 506 -3.00 19.71 1.73
C GLY A 506 -4.13 19.55 0.72
N LEU A 507 -4.33 18.34 0.21
CA LEU A 507 -5.41 17.97 -0.70
C LEU A 507 -6.36 17.03 0.03
N ASP A 508 -7.67 17.14 -0.18
CA ASP A 508 -8.58 16.09 0.26
C ASP A 508 -8.16 14.80 -0.44
N ALA A 509 -7.85 13.72 0.28
CA ALA A 509 -7.71 12.39 -0.32
C ALA A 509 -9.06 11.84 -0.77
N VAL A 510 -9.09 10.70 -1.47
CA VAL A 510 -10.35 10.08 -1.91
C VAL A 510 -11.16 9.73 -0.68
N ALA A 511 -12.47 10.00 -0.68
CA ALA A 511 -13.36 9.79 0.47
C ALA A 511 -13.06 10.64 1.72
N HIS A 512 -12.23 11.69 1.61
CA HIS A 512 -11.88 12.54 2.75
C HIS A 512 -12.40 13.97 2.60
N GLY A 513 -12.54 14.65 3.74
CA GLY A 513 -13.00 16.03 3.83
C GLY A 513 -13.05 16.54 5.26
N ILE A 514 -13.38 17.82 5.44
CA ILE A 514 -13.69 18.29 6.80
C ILE A 514 -14.99 17.63 7.26
N ALA A 515 -14.93 17.00 8.43
CA ALA A 515 -16.10 16.46 9.09
C ALA A 515 -16.02 16.76 10.58
N LEU A 516 -17.19 16.98 11.19
CA LEU A 516 -17.29 17.29 12.61
C LEU A 516 -17.41 15.99 13.42
N PRO A 517 -17.05 15.99 14.71
CA PRO A 517 -17.20 14.82 15.57
C PRO A 517 -18.65 14.33 15.62
N ALA A 518 -18.84 13.03 15.89
CA ALA A 518 -20.16 12.41 16.03
C ALA A 518 -20.56 12.18 17.50
N ASP A 519 -20.47 13.20 18.35
CA ASP A 519 -20.98 13.08 19.73
C ASP A 519 -22.52 13.13 19.73
N GLU A 520 -23.18 12.10 20.29
CA GLU A 520 -24.64 11.96 20.26
C GLU A 520 -25.39 13.18 20.83
N ASP A 521 -24.79 13.92 21.76
CA ASP A 521 -25.41 15.04 22.47
C ASP A 521 -25.11 16.44 21.90
N ILE A 522 -24.22 16.56 20.89
CA ILE A 522 -23.77 17.86 20.38
C ILE A 522 -24.16 18.03 18.90
N PRO A 523 -25.03 19.00 18.56
CA PRO A 523 -25.43 19.25 17.18
C PRO A 523 -24.41 20.15 16.46
N TYR A 524 -23.22 19.59 16.17
CA TYR A 524 -22.10 20.32 15.58
C TYR A 524 -22.44 20.98 14.23
N ASP A 525 -23.26 20.31 13.42
CA ASP A 525 -23.76 20.76 12.12
C ASP A 525 -24.52 22.10 12.17
N THR A 526 -25.15 22.41 13.30
CA THR A 526 -25.84 23.68 13.52
C THR A 526 -25.02 24.64 14.38
N LEU A 527 -24.28 24.11 15.36
CA LEU A 527 -23.47 24.90 16.28
C LEU A 527 -22.34 25.63 15.55
N VAL A 528 -21.57 24.93 14.71
CA VAL A 528 -20.40 25.49 14.02
C VAL A 528 -20.80 26.63 13.07
N PRO A 529 -21.79 26.46 12.18
CA PRO A 529 -22.26 27.58 11.35
C PRO A 529 -22.73 28.79 12.16
N THR A 530 -23.47 28.57 13.26
CA THR A 530 -23.98 29.64 14.14
C THR A 530 -22.86 30.47 14.75
N ILE A 531 -21.73 29.85 15.09
CA ILE A 531 -20.55 30.53 15.62
C ILE A 531 -19.79 31.28 14.52
N LEU A 532 -19.61 30.66 13.35
CA LEU A 532 -18.75 31.21 12.29
C LEU A 532 -19.43 32.31 11.45
N GLU A 533 -20.76 32.31 11.33
CA GLU A 533 -21.51 33.32 10.59
C GLU A 533 -21.24 34.76 11.06
N PRO A 534 -21.40 35.12 12.36
CA PRO A 534 -21.14 36.48 12.83
C PRO A 534 -19.65 36.88 12.74
N MET A 535 -18.75 35.91 12.56
CA MET A 535 -17.31 36.13 12.39
C MET A 535 -16.93 36.33 10.92
N GLY A 536 -17.87 36.18 9.99
CA GLY A 536 -17.61 36.20 8.55
C GLY A 536 -16.85 34.96 8.03
N LEU A 537 -16.77 33.90 8.84
CA LEU A 537 -16.00 32.68 8.53
C LEU A 537 -16.88 31.51 8.07
N LEU A 538 -18.19 31.68 8.01
CA LEU A 538 -19.09 30.65 7.48
C LEU A 538 -18.69 30.20 6.05
N PRO A 539 -18.31 31.10 5.11
CA PRO A 539 -17.86 30.67 3.79
C PRO A 539 -16.60 29.82 3.81
N PHE A 540 -15.66 30.05 4.75
CA PHE A 540 -14.51 29.18 4.91
C PHE A 540 -14.94 27.75 5.25
N TYR A 541 -15.82 27.60 6.24
CA TYR A 541 -16.34 26.30 6.65
C TYR A 541 -17.08 25.60 5.51
N LEU A 542 -18.00 26.28 4.84
CA LEU A 542 -18.74 25.70 3.72
C LEU A 542 -17.82 25.30 2.55
N SER A 543 -16.79 26.10 2.27
CA SER A 543 -15.79 25.81 1.24
C SER A 543 -14.92 24.59 1.57
N MET A 544 -14.58 24.41 2.85
CA MET A 544 -13.90 23.21 3.35
C MET A 544 -14.82 21.98 3.33
N SER A 545 -16.11 22.14 3.64
CA SER A 545 -17.11 21.05 3.66
C SER A 545 -17.51 20.54 2.28
N ASP A 546 -17.31 21.35 1.23
CA ASP A 546 -17.41 20.92 -0.17
C ASP A 546 -16.19 20.04 -0.55
N ALA A 547 -16.14 18.82 0.01
CA ALA A 547 -15.02 17.89 -0.07
C ALA A 547 -15.43 16.54 -0.67
N ARG A 548 -14.59 15.51 -0.51
CA ARG A 548 -14.81 14.17 -1.10
C ARG A 548 -15.35 13.14 -0.11
N ILE A 549 -15.60 13.51 1.14
CA ILE A 549 -16.19 12.63 2.16
C ILE A 549 -17.61 12.22 1.77
N ARG A 550 -18.00 10.99 2.13
CA ARG A 550 -19.28 10.36 1.79
C ARG A 550 -19.89 9.76 3.05
N ASP A 551 -21.21 9.77 3.14
CA ASP A 551 -21.96 9.10 4.19
C ASP A 551 -21.97 7.61 3.86
N LEU A 552 -21.06 6.85 4.49
CA LEU A 552 -20.83 5.45 4.13
C LEU A 552 -21.80 4.50 4.85
N ASP A 553 -22.29 4.89 6.03
CA ASP A 553 -23.26 4.09 6.80
C ASP A 553 -24.73 4.44 6.48
N ASN A 554 -24.95 5.48 5.67
CA ASN A 554 -26.25 6.00 5.24
C ASN A 554 -27.13 6.48 6.40
N ASP A 555 -26.55 7.01 7.48
CA ASP A 555 -27.29 7.58 8.60
C ASP A 555 -27.83 9.00 8.31
N GLY A 556 -27.42 9.60 7.18
CA GLY A 556 -27.81 10.93 6.71
C GLY A 556 -26.89 12.04 7.21
N LYS A 557 -25.76 11.73 7.83
CA LYS A 557 -24.77 12.68 8.34
C LYS A 557 -23.39 12.40 7.75
N LEU A 558 -22.58 13.44 7.67
CA LEU A 558 -21.16 13.33 7.38
C LEU A 558 -20.40 13.63 8.66
N THR A 559 -19.70 12.64 9.18
CA THR A 559 -19.02 12.72 10.47
C THR A 559 -17.54 12.37 10.33
N SER A 560 -16.77 12.60 11.40
CA SER A 560 -15.37 12.20 11.44
C SER A 560 -15.15 10.69 11.23
N PHE A 561 -16.16 9.85 11.45
CA PHE A 561 -16.06 8.40 11.24
C PHE A 561 -16.14 8.01 9.75
N ASP A 562 -16.74 8.86 8.92
CA ASP A 562 -16.87 8.63 7.48
C ASP A 562 -15.57 8.94 6.70
N ASN A 563 -14.65 9.68 7.32
CA ASN A 563 -13.40 10.08 6.67
C ASN A 563 -12.56 8.86 6.30
N GLY A 564 -12.44 8.60 5.00
CA GLY A 564 -11.67 7.46 4.51
C GLY A 564 -12.25 6.10 4.95
N GLY A 565 -13.55 6.02 5.27
CA GLY A 565 -14.13 4.79 5.85
C GLY A 565 -14.05 3.55 4.96
N ASP A 566 -13.94 3.71 3.64
CA ASP A 566 -13.72 2.61 2.68
C ASP A 566 -12.29 2.57 2.11
N PHE A 567 -11.39 3.41 2.64
CA PHE A 567 -9.99 3.44 2.23
C PHE A 567 -9.27 2.12 2.57
N TRP A 568 -9.72 1.45 3.64
CA TRP A 568 -9.30 0.11 4.05
C TRP A 568 -10.53 -0.79 4.11
N SER A 569 -10.70 -1.66 3.11
CA SER A 569 -11.85 -2.56 3.01
C SER A 569 -11.41 -4.00 2.73
N TYR A 570 -12.37 -4.92 2.70
CA TYR A 570 -12.12 -6.30 2.30
C TYR A 570 -11.62 -6.41 0.85
N ASP A 571 -11.87 -5.39 0.02
CA ASP A 571 -11.37 -5.33 -1.34
C ASP A 571 -9.97 -4.69 -1.36
N MET A 572 -8.96 -5.56 -1.32
CA MET A 572 -7.55 -5.17 -1.30
C MET A 572 -7.13 -4.37 -2.55
N PHE A 573 -7.82 -4.53 -3.68
CA PHE A 573 -7.51 -3.80 -4.92
C PHE A 573 -8.11 -2.41 -4.90
N HIS A 574 -9.34 -2.27 -4.37
CA HIS A 574 -9.94 -0.97 -4.08
C HIS A 574 -9.04 -0.17 -3.12
N THR A 575 -8.67 -0.78 -1.99
CA THR A 575 -7.74 -0.21 -0.99
C THR A 575 -6.44 0.27 -1.64
N ARG A 576 -5.78 -0.58 -2.45
CA ARG A 576 -4.56 -0.23 -3.20
C ARG A 576 -4.79 0.98 -4.11
N ASP A 577 -5.90 0.99 -4.82
CA ASP A 577 -6.16 1.97 -5.88
C ASP A 577 -6.69 3.30 -5.34
N MET A 578 -7.30 3.32 -4.15
CA MET A 578 -7.58 4.54 -3.38
C MET A 578 -6.29 5.30 -3.05
N VAL A 579 -5.25 4.58 -2.58
CA VAL A 579 -3.91 5.15 -2.37
C VAL A 579 -3.33 5.69 -3.68
N ARG A 580 -3.43 4.92 -4.76
CA ARG A 580 -2.89 5.32 -6.07
C ARG A 580 -3.64 6.51 -6.66
N GLN A 581 -4.93 6.63 -6.44
CA GLN A 581 -5.73 7.78 -6.88
C GLN A 581 -5.28 9.06 -6.16
N ALA A 582 -4.99 9.01 -4.85
CA ALA A 582 -4.42 10.16 -4.15
C ALA A 582 -3.08 10.62 -4.76
N VAL A 583 -2.25 9.67 -5.24
CA VAL A 583 -1.02 9.98 -5.98
C VAL A 583 -1.31 10.63 -7.33
N VAL A 584 -2.31 10.16 -8.08
CA VAL A 584 -2.77 10.78 -9.33
C VAL A 584 -3.22 12.23 -9.09
N ASP A 585 -3.97 12.48 -8.01
CA ASP A 585 -4.44 13.81 -7.65
C ASP A 585 -3.28 14.76 -7.31
N ALA A 586 -2.26 14.27 -6.61
CA ALA A 586 -1.03 15.02 -6.36
C ALA A 586 -0.28 15.33 -7.66
N MET A 587 -0.14 14.36 -8.58
CA MET A 587 0.48 14.58 -9.89
C MET A 587 -0.27 15.63 -10.70
N ARG A 588 -1.60 15.60 -10.64
CA ARG A 588 -2.49 16.57 -11.28
C ARG A 588 -2.29 17.97 -10.70
N PHE A 589 -2.30 18.09 -9.38
CA PHE A 589 -2.07 19.37 -8.71
C PHE A 589 -0.69 19.94 -9.03
N ILE A 590 0.37 19.13 -9.02
CA ILE A 590 1.73 19.56 -9.43
C ILE A 590 1.74 20.10 -10.86
N ARG A 591 1.04 19.44 -11.80
CA ARG A 591 0.93 19.94 -13.18
C ARG A 591 0.23 21.31 -13.23
N ILE A 592 -0.81 21.52 -12.44
CA ILE A 592 -1.51 22.81 -12.34
C ILE A 592 -0.57 23.87 -11.76
N LEU A 593 0.11 23.58 -10.65
CA LEU A 593 1.07 24.49 -10.02
C LEU A 593 2.16 24.97 -11.00
N ARG A 594 2.68 24.06 -11.82
CA ARG A 594 3.69 24.38 -12.84
C ARG A 594 3.15 25.23 -14.00
N SER A 595 1.84 25.25 -14.20
CA SER A 595 1.18 26.06 -15.24
C SER A 595 0.84 27.49 -14.79
N LEU A 596 0.92 27.77 -13.48
CA LEU A 596 0.63 29.11 -12.94
C LEU A 596 1.63 30.16 -13.43
N GLY A 597 1.17 31.40 -13.53
CA GLY A 597 1.97 32.56 -13.94
C GLY A 597 1.54 33.17 -15.29
N THR A 598 0.80 32.43 -16.11
CA THR A 598 0.23 32.93 -17.37
C THR A 598 -1.25 32.63 -17.57
N ALA A 599 -1.75 31.58 -16.91
CA ALA A 599 -3.16 31.19 -17.01
C ALA A 599 -4.07 32.16 -16.25
N LYS A 600 -5.27 32.41 -16.77
CA LYS A 600 -6.32 33.16 -16.08
C LYS A 600 -7.41 32.20 -15.62
N TRP A 601 -8.09 32.52 -14.53
CA TRP A 601 -9.26 31.79 -14.04
C TRP A 601 -10.53 32.66 -14.12
N GLN A 602 -11.69 32.03 -13.90
CA GLN A 602 -12.98 32.73 -13.84
C GLN A 602 -13.27 33.24 -12.41
N ALA A 603 -12.35 34.03 -11.87
CA ALA A 603 -12.49 34.66 -10.55
C ALA A 603 -12.00 36.11 -10.56
N ASP A 604 -12.58 36.92 -9.68
CA ASP A 604 -12.28 38.34 -9.47
C ASP A 604 -11.62 38.51 -8.09
N SER A 605 -10.34 38.13 -8.02
CA SER A 605 -9.52 38.20 -6.81
C SER A 605 -9.08 39.63 -6.46
N ASN A 606 -9.01 40.53 -7.45
CA ASN A 606 -8.63 41.94 -7.25
C ASN A 606 -9.83 42.90 -7.09
N GLY A 607 -11.06 42.38 -7.15
CA GLY A 607 -12.30 43.15 -6.93
C GLY A 607 -12.59 44.20 -8.00
N ASN A 608 -12.11 44.01 -9.23
CA ASN A 608 -12.34 44.96 -10.34
C ASN A 608 -13.70 44.76 -11.04
N GLY A 609 -14.47 43.75 -10.65
CA GLY A 609 -15.76 43.38 -11.22
C GLY A 609 -15.67 42.48 -12.46
N LYS A 610 -14.51 41.89 -12.75
CA LYS A 610 -14.30 40.99 -13.89
C LYS A 610 -13.61 39.71 -13.45
N ALA A 611 -14.16 38.59 -13.92
CA ALA A 611 -13.61 37.26 -13.71
C ALA A 611 -12.49 36.95 -14.72
N ASP A 612 -11.37 37.69 -14.65
CA ASP A 612 -10.24 37.54 -15.58
C ASP A 612 -8.86 37.60 -14.91
N ASP A 613 -8.79 37.33 -13.62
CA ASP A 613 -7.54 37.42 -12.86
C ASP A 613 -6.59 36.25 -13.12
N LEU A 614 -5.33 36.45 -12.71
CA LEU A 614 -4.26 35.48 -12.86
C LEU A 614 -4.55 34.27 -11.96
N MET A 615 -4.53 33.08 -12.55
CA MET A 615 -4.74 31.84 -11.80
C MET A 615 -3.62 31.67 -10.76
N GLY A 616 -4.01 31.48 -9.50
CA GLY A 616 -3.08 31.38 -8.37
C GLY A 616 -2.64 32.71 -7.75
N ASP A 617 -3.18 33.85 -8.21
CA ASP A 617 -3.10 35.15 -7.53
C ASP A 617 -4.37 35.31 -6.67
N PHE A 618 -4.36 34.71 -5.47
CA PHE A 618 -5.52 34.72 -4.58
C PHE A 618 -5.70 36.07 -3.89
N ASN A 619 -4.63 36.85 -3.77
CA ASN A 619 -4.62 38.12 -3.06
C ASN A 619 -4.91 39.34 -3.96
N GLY A 620 -4.93 39.14 -5.29
CA GLY A 620 -5.30 40.11 -6.32
C GLY A 620 -4.21 41.14 -6.66
N ASP A 621 -2.94 40.89 -6.33
CA ASP A 621 -1.84 41.87 -6.48
C ASP A 621 -1.14 41.83 -7.84
N GLY A 622 -1.53 40.91 -8.72
CA GLY A 622 -0.96 40.69 -10.05
C GLY A 622 0.23 39.74 -10.07
N VAL A 623 0.58 39.11 -8.95
CA VAL A 623 1.64 38.10 -8.81
C VAL A 623 1.03 36.78 -8.32
N VAL A 624 1.41 35.67 -8.94
CA VAL A 624 1.00 34.35 -8.43
C VAL A 624 1.64 34.09 -7.07
N ASP A 625 0.84 33.59 -6.13
CA ASP A 625 1.25 33.39 -4.75
C ASP A 625 2.19 32.19 -4.57
N LEU A 626 1.93 31.08 -5.27
CA LEU A 626 2.65 29.82 -5.12
C LEU A 626 2.85 29.08 -6.45
N GLY A 627 3.88 28.24 -6.52
CA GLY A 627 4.17 27.41 -7.70
C GLY A 627 4.88 28.17 -8.83
N GLY A 628 4.38 27.98 -10.06
CA GLY A 628 4.97 28.51 -11.30
C GLY A 628 5.94 27.55 -11.99
N ALA A 629 6.38 27.90 -13.20
CA ALA A 629 7.18 27.03 -14.08
C ALA A 629 8.54 26.58 -13.49
N GLY A 630 9.08 27.32 -12.51
CA GLY A 630 10.32 26.99 -11.81
C GLY A 630 10.13 26.13 -10.55
N ASN A 631 8.88 25.76 -10.21
CA ASN A 631 8.61 24.90 -9.06
C ASN A 631 9.14 23.47 -9.36
N PRO A 632 10.07 22.94 -8.54
CA PRO A 632 10.79 21.68 -8.82
C PRO A 632 9.90 20.45 -9.01
#